data_AF-A0A319C9N1-F1
#
_entry.id   AF-A0A319C9N1-F1
#
_cell.length_a   1.000
_cell.length_b   1.000
_cell.length_c   1.000
_cell.angle_alpha   90.00
_cell.angle_beta   90.00
_cell.angle_gamma   90.00
#
_symmetry.space_group_name_H-M   'P 1'
#
loop_
_entity.id
_entity.type
_entity.pdbx_description
1 polymer ?
#
loop_
_entity_poly.entity_id
_entity_poly.type
_entity_poly.pdbx_seq_one_letter_code
_entity_poly.pdbx_strand_id
1 'polypeptide(L)'
;MTSHSSNDVEIWILGTGTAALASALFLLKYNSIKPFNIHLLDSHSSVDQVLHYPGNSGTGYDQFAGCLPVPIGAPLRDLLSSIPSSQNSRISIFEEINNRQKQRYPVNHNQRTCFVIKKNDSLEQISTDHLNLSIRQRLKLLFFMLKSEDSLGRSQIREHFSEKFFKSIFWAVWSAQFCFQPWHSATEFKNSLKQYLHEFQGLSILNCLDITGYYQHECIFLPIYHYLRSLGVDYLFNAKVKEISFAIVGHDLKPQRLSFSHREHIVTRNIGPNDCLIAALGSTVSGSQKGTNSQPPQWNSIWSNDNLDDNWSLWLELGNKDRTFGDPYNFCARQSESMLESFTITTEDTVLFQDFEAITRQKSQAGTYISLQESSWKLVLCVPLQPVFADQPRNVRVPMLHCSGSELLTEICRHLGLTHESARHRTITIPRVMPRMSAAYLTRQSSDRPCTKPKATSNIGLIGQFVDLPPYTAVDLSYGIRTAEAAVSQLLDSAISDPERKVFFGT
;
A
#
# COMPACT_ATOMS: atom_id res chain seq x y z
N MET A 1 -28.39 -34.53 -29.73
CA MET A 1 -27.61 -33.29 -29.58
C MET A 1 -28.24 -32.49 -28.46
N THR A 2 -27.59 -32.40 -27.30
CA THR A 2 -28.02 -31.55 -26.18
C THR A 2 -27.48 -30.14 -26.37
N SER A 3 -28.32 -29.13 -26.18
CA SER A 3 -27.92 -27.72 -26.27
C SER A 3 -26.97 -27.34 -25.13
N HIS A 4 -25.73 -26.95 -25.47
CA HIS A 4 -24.86 -26.29 -24.49
C HIS A 4 -25.42 -24.89 -24.17
N SER A 5 -25.78 -24.67 -22.91
CA SER A 5 -26.19 -23.37 -22.39
C SER A 5 -24.98 -22.43 -22.29
N SER A 6 -25.02 -21.31 -23.01
CA SER A 6 -23.92 -20.35 -23.14
C SER A 6 -23.81 -19.37 -21.96
N ASN A 7 -23.81 -19.88 -20.71
CA ASN A 7 -24.25 -19.05 -19.57
C ASN A 7 -23.52 -19.23 -18.23
N ASP A 8 -22.40 -19.94 -18.18
CA ASP A 8 -21.53 -20.02 -16.99
C ASP A 8 -20.08 -19.76 -17.42
N VAL A 9 -19.48 -18.73 -16.83
CA VAL A 9 -18.11 -18.26 -17.05
C VAL A 9 -17.52 -18.04 -15.67
N GLU A 10 -16.53 -18.83 -15.28
CA GLU A 10 -15.94 -18.75 -13.95
C GLU A 10 -14.74 -17.78 -13.93
N ILE A 11 -14.71 -16.91 -12.92
CA ILE A 11 -13.60 -15.97 -12.70
C ILE A 11 -12.89 -16.30 -11.39
N TRP A 12 -11.64 -16.73 -11.49
CA TRP A 12 -10.82 -17.12 -10.34
C TRP A 12 -9.81 -16.01 -10.02
N ILE A 13 -10.01 -15.33 -8.91
CA ILE A 13 -9.13 -14.24 -8.45
C ILE A 13 -8.21 -14.79 -7.35
N LEU A 14 -6.90 -14.61 -7.52
CA LEU A 14 -5.87 -15.19 -6.67
C LEU A 14 -5.31 -14.11 -5.74
N GLY A 15 -5.57 -14.27 -4.43
CA GLY A 15 -5.39 -13.28 -3.37
C GLY A 15 -6.67 -12.46 -3.10
N THR A 16 -6.88 -11.99 -1.86
CA THR A 16 -8.03 -11.13 -1.47
C THR A 16 -7.69 -9.67 -1.20
N GLY A 17 -6.47 -9.20 -1.48
CA GLY A 17 -6.06 -7.80 -1.29
C GLY A 17 -6.91 -6.77 -2.05
N THR A 18 -6.79 -5.47 -1.74
CA THR A 18 -7.65 -4.39 -2.28
C THR A 18 -7.84 -4.39 -3.80
N ALA A 19 -6.79 -4.75 -4.57
CA ALA A 19 -6.88 -4.90 -6.01
C ALA A 19 -7.82 -6.04 -6.44
N ALA A 20 -7.78 -7.19 -5.76
CA ALA A 20 -8.62 -8.35 -6.04
C ALA A 20 -10.10 -8.06 -5.71
N LEU A 21 -10.36 -7.38 -4.59
CA LEU A 21 -11.71 -6.90 -4.26
C LEU A 21 -12.22 -5.87 -5.29
N ALA A 22 -11.36 -4.99 -5.79
CA ALA A 22 -11.72 -4.07 -6.86
C ALA A 22 -12.03 -4.81 -8.18
N SER A 23 -11.25 -5.83 -8.55
CA SER A 23 -11.56 -6.69 -9.71
C SER A 23 -12.94 -7.34 -9.56
N ALA A 24 -13.24 -7.94 -8.40
CA ALA A 24 -14.55 -8.52 -8.13
C ALA A 24 -15.69 -7.49 -8.25
N LEU A 25 -15.52 -6.27 -7.74
CA LEU A 25 -16.52 -5.21 -7.88
C LEU A 25 -16.69 -4.76 -9.33
N PHE A 26 -15.60 -4.60 -10.09
CA PHE A 26 -15.67 -4.19 -11.49
C PHE A 26 -16.33 -5.25 -12.38
N LEU A 27 -16.06 -6.53 -12.13
CA LEU A 27 -16.75 -7.65 -12.78
C LEU A 27 -18.27 -7.59 -12.54
N LEU A 28 -18.72 -7.30 -11.32
CA LEU A 28 -20.15 -7.18 -11.00
C LEU A 28 -20.82 -5.91 -11.54
N LYS A 29 -20.03 -4.84 -11.75
CA LYS A 29 -20.54 -3.50 -12.11
C LYS A 29 -20.53 -3.24 -13.62
N TYR A 30 -19.58 -3.83 -14.35
CA TYR A 30 -19.36 -3.59 -15.77
C TYR A 30 -19.50 -4.85 -16.65
N ASN A 31 -19.66 -6.03 -16.05
CA ASN A 31 -19.96 -7.28 -16.75
C ASN A 31 -21.20 -7.95 -16.16
N SER A 32 -21.92 -8.75 -16.96
CA SER A 32 -23.07 -9.53 -16.50
C SER A 32 -22.65 -10.86 -15.82
N ILE A 33 -21.54 -10.85 -15.07
CA ILE A 33 -21.06 -12.03 -14.33
C ILE A 33 -21.89 -12.19 -13.06
N LYS A 34 -22.36 -13.40 -12.78
CA LYS A 34 -23.14 -13.69 -11.58
C LYS A 34 -22.18 -13.74 -10.38
N PRO A 35 -22.55 -13.23 -9.19
CA PRO A 35 -21.65 -13.21 -8.03
C PRO A 35 -21.04 -14.56 -7.66
N PHE A 36 -21.81 -15.64 -7.72
CA PHE A 36 -21.36 -16.98 -7.38
C PHE A 36 -20.43 -17.65 -8.41
N ASN A 37 -20.21 -17.01 -9.57
CA ASN A 37 -19.19 -17.38 -10.56
C ASN A 37 -17.86 -16.60 -10.36
N ILE A 38 -17.74 -15.82 -9.27
CA ILE A 38 -16.51 -15.09 -8.91
C ILE A 38 -15.96 -15.72 -7.62
N HIS A 39 -14.80 -16.36 -7.74
CA HIS A 39 -14.13 -17.07 -6.64
C HIS A 39 -12.84 -16.33 -6.24
N LEU A 40 -12.76 -15.81 -5.02
CA LEU A 40 -11.51 -15.28 -4.46
C LEU A 40 -10.83 -16.34 -3.58
N LEU A 41 -9.57 -16.65 -3.89
CA LEU A 41 -8.75 -17.61 -3.15
C LEU A 41 -7.74 -16.86 -2.27
N ASP A 42 -7.64 -17.24 -1.00
CA ASP A 42 -6.64 -16.70 -0.09
C ASP A 42 -6.13 -17.75 0.89
N SER A 43 -4.83 -17.73 1.19
CA SER A 43 -4.21 -18.70 2.11
C SER A 43 -4.30 -18.32 3.59
N HIS A 44 -4.63 -17.07 3.92
CA HIS A 44 -4.97 -16.70 5.30
C HIS A 44 -6.22 -17.45 5.78
N SER A 45 -6.34 -17.67 7.09
CA SER A 45 -7.43 -18.53 7.61
C SER A 45 -8.78 -17.81 7.72
N SER A 46 -8.77 -16.47 7.80
CA SER A 46 -9.95 -15.60 7.82
C SER A 46 -9.63 -14.20 7.25
N VAL A 47 -10.68 -13.41 7.01
CA VAL A 47 -10.59 -12.01 6.54
C VAL A 47 -9.79 -11.10 7.48
N ASP A 48 -9.80 -11.41 8.78
CA ASP A 48 -9.14 -10.67 9.87
C ASP A 48 -7.62 -10.88 9.88
N GLN A 49 -7.11 -11.79 9.05
CA GLN A 49 -5.68 -12.14 8.97
C GLN A 49 -5.02 -11.68 7.66
N VAL A 50 -5.78 -11.21 6.66
CA VAL A 50 -5.30 -10.90 5.29
C VAL A 50 -4.23 -9.80 5.23
N LEU A 51 -4.14 -8.95 6.26
CA LEU A 51 -3.01 -8.03 6.45
C LEU A 51 -2.17 -8.48 7.65
N HIS A 52 -2.74 -8.43 8.85
CA HIS A 52 -2.16 -8.93 10.11
C HIS A 52 -3.20 -8.79 11.25
N TYR A 53 -2.93 -9.42 12.41
CA TYR A 53 -3.71 -9.18 13.62
C TYR A 53 -3.38 -7.80 14.25
N PRO A 54 -4.37 -6.88 14.39
CA PRO A 54 -4.14 -5.48 14.76
C PRO A 54 -3.73 -5.25 16.22
N GLY A 55 -3.82 -6.27 17.09
CA GLY A 55 -3.46 -6.15 18.51
C GLY A 55 -4.64 -5.79 19.41
N ASN A 56 -4.35 -5.29 20.61
CA ASN A 56 -5.31 -4.80 21.61
C ASN A 56 -4.59 -3.94 22.65
N SER A 57 -5.34 -3.25 23.53
CA SER A 57 -4.78 -2.33 24.54
C SER A 57 -3.85 -2.99 25.55
N GLY A 58 -4.07 -4.27 25.90
CA GLY A 58 -3.27 -5.02 26.87
C GLY A 58 -2.02 -5.70 26.31
N THR A 59 -1.93 -5.94 24.99
CA THR A 59 -0.75 -6.52 24.32
C THR A 59 -0.11 -5.59 23.28
N GLY A 60 -0.62 -4.37 23.16
CA GLY A 60 -0.23 -3.41 22.13
C GLY A 60 -0.99 -3.58 20.81
N TYR A 61 -1.36 -2.46 20.18
CA TYR A 61 -1.77 -2.41 18.79
C TYR A 61 -0.57 -2.37 17.84
N ASP A 62 -0.81 -2.82 16.63
CA ASP A 62 0.11 -2.93 15.50
C ASP A 62 -0.59 -2.23 14.31
N GLN A 63 -0.28 -0.97 14.06
CA GLN A 63 -0.65 -0.25 12.85
C GLN A 63 0.32 -0.66 11.74
N PHE A 64 -0.12 -1.57 10.87
CA PHE A 64 0.69 -2.00 9.74
C PHE A 64 0.91 -0.86 8.74
N ALA A 65 2.15 -0.39 8.63
CA ALA A 65 2.56 0.73 7.79
C ALA A 65 2.59 0.40 6.27
N GLY A 66 1.97 -0.71 5.85
CA GLY A 66 1.58 -0.97 4.47
C GLY A 66 0.79 0.18 3.86
N CYS A 67 -0.02 0.84 4.68
CA CYS A 67 -0.52 2.17 4.40
C CYS A 67 0.48 3.21 4.95
N LEU A 68 1.49 3.52 4.14
CA LEU A 68 2.14 4.84 4.16
C LEU A 68 1.07 5.94 4.08
N PRO A 69 1.36 7.21 4.44
CA PRO A 69 0.43 8.26 4.08
C PRO A 69 0.29 8.28 2.56
N VAL A 70 -0.94 8.04 2.13
CA VAL A 70 -1.33 7.83 0.75
C VAL A 70 -2.64 8.57 0.58
N PRO A 71 -2.71 9.57 -0.32
CA PRO A 71 -3.96 10.27 -0.57
C PRO A 71 -4.99 9.28 -1.13
N ILE A 72 -6.26 9.46 -0.77
CA ILE A 72 -7.37 8.76 -1.44
C ILE A 72 -7.56 9.40 -2.82
N GLY A 73 -6.78 8.91 -3.78
CA GLY A 73 -6.87 9.23 -5.20
C GLY A 73 -8.23 8.84 -5.79
N ALA A 74 -8.53 9.37 -6.98
CA ALA A 74 -9.85 9.21 -7.60
C ALA A 74 -10.33 7.75 -7.70
N PRO A 75 -9.53 6.76 -8.14
CA PRO A 75 -10.01 5.38 -8.25
C PRO A 75 -10.47 4.76 -6.91
N LEU A 76 -9.78 5.04 -5.80
CA LEU A 76 -10.20 4.57 -4.47
C LEU A 76 -11.45 5.30 -3.98
N ARG A 77 -11.55 6.60 -4.27
CA ARG A 77 -12.73 7.42 -3.98
C ARG A 77 -13.96 6.92 -4.72
N ASP A 78 -13.83 6.65 -6.02
CA ASP A 78 -14.93 6.26 -6.89
C ASP A 78 -15.36 4.81 -6.62
N LEU A 79 -14.42 3.93 -6.26
CA LEU A 79 -14.72 2.59 -5.74
C LEU A 79 -15.59 2.68 -4.48
N LEU A 80 -15.13 3.40 -3.45
CA LEU A 80 -15.83 3.57 -2.16
C LEU A 80 -17.13 4.39 -2.26
N SER A 81 -17.26 5.25 -3.27
CA SER A 81 -18.50 5.99 -3.57
C SER A 81 -19.54 5.10 -4.25
N SER A 82 -19.12 4.02 -4.91
CA SER A 82 -20.02 3.07 -5.59
C SER A 82 -20.53 1.91 -4.71
N ILE A 83 -20.22 1.93 -3.41
CA ILE A 83 -20.60 0.90 -2.44
C ILE A 83 -21.40 1.56 -1.29
N PRO A 84 -22.59 1.04 -0.93
CA PRO A 84 -23.39 1.56 0.17
C PRO A 84 -22.73 1.34 1.54
N SER A 85 -22.95 2.26 2.46
CA SER A 85 -22.59 2.15 3.87
C SER A 85 -23.30 0.96 4.54
N SER A 86 -22.57 0.22 5.37
CA SER A 86 -23.12 -0.85 6.21
C SER A 86 -24.02 -0.32 7.35
N GLN A 87 -23.89 0.96 7.71
CA GLN A 87 -24.69 1.61 8.76
C GLN A 87 -25.93 2.32 8.19
N ASN A 88 -25.88 2.78 6.93
CA ASN A 88 -26.99 3.47 6.28
C ASN A 88 -26.93 3.33 4.76
N SER A 89 -27.70 2.40 4.19
CA SER A 89 -27.73 2.11 2.75
C SER A 89 -28.19 3.27 1.84
N ARG A 90 -28.56 4.43 2.39
CA ARG A 90 -28.84 5.66 1.62
C ARG A 90 -27.60 6.51 1.33
N ILE A 91 -26.44 6.20 1.92
CA ILE A 91 -25.17 6.87 1.67
C ILE A 91 -24.10 5.83 1.29
N SER A 92 -23.07 6.27 0.58
CA SER A 92 -21.89 5.47 0.27
C SER A 92 -20.91 5.37 1.45
N ILE A 93 -19.98 4.41 1.42
CA ILE A 93 -18.87 4.34 2.38
C ILE A 93 -17.99 5.60 2.29
N PHE A 94 -17.78 6.14 1.09
CA PHE A 94 -17.01 7.39 0.95
C PHE A 94 -17.71 8.59 1.61
N GLU A 95 -19.03 8.70 1.52
CA GLU A 95 -19.80 9.72 2.24
C GLU A 95 -19.80 9.49 3.76
N GLU A 96 -19.87 8.24 4.22
CA GLU A 96 -19.73 7.87 5.63
C GLU A 96 -18.36 8.31 6.20
N ILE A 97 -17.28 8.02 5.48
CA ILE A 97 -15.91 8.49 5.79
C ILE A 97 -15.86 10.02 5.84
N ASN A 98 -16.32 10.70 4.78
CA ASN A 98 -16.28 12.15 4.65
C ASN A 98 -17.16 12.86 5.72
N ASN A 99 -18.26 12.25 6.14
CA ASN A 99 -19.09 12.76 7.23
C ASN A 99 -18.44 12.57 8.60
N ARG A 100 -17.78 11.43 8.86
CA ARG A 100 -16.95 11.25 10.07
C ARG A 100 -15.77 12.21 10.10
N GLN A 101 -15.14 12.46 8.95
CA GLN A 101 -14.09 13.47 8.78
C GLN A 101 -14.62 14.85 9.20
N LYS A 102 -15.75 15.32 8.65
CA LYS A 102 -16.38 16.61 9.06
C LYS A 102 -16.77 16.68 10.54
N GLN A 103 -17.13 15.55 11.16
CA GLN A 103 -17.42 15.49 12.60
C GLN A 103 -16.15 15.61 13.46
N ARG A 104 -15.02 15.03 13.01
CA ARG A 104 -13.70 15.17 13.65
C ARG A 104 -13.07 16.55 13.41
N TYR A 105 -13.35 17.17 12.27
CA TYR A 105 -12.81 18.47 11.87
C TYR A 105 -13.93 19.49 11.58
N PRO A 106 -14.39 20.26 12.57
CA PRO A 106 -15.29 21.38 12.31
C PRO A 106 -14.64 22.41 11.38
N VAL A 107 -15.44 22.99 10.48
CA VAL A 107 -15.05 23.70 9.24
C VAL A 107 -14.03 24.84 9.41
N ASN A 108 -13.86 25.37 10.63
CA ASN A 108 -12.95 26.49 10.92
C ASN A 108 -11.49 26.10 11.19
N HIS A 109 -11.12 24.81 11.08
CA HIS A 109 -9.73 24.35 11.20
C HIS A 109 -9.06 24.17 9.82
N ASN A 110 -7.90 24.81 9.62
CA ASN A 110 -7.03 24.53 8.49
C ASN A 110 -6.50 23.09 8.56
N GLN A 111 -7.01 22.20 7.71
CA GLN A 111 -6.64 20.77 7.63
C GLN A 111 -5.28 20.56 6.93
N ARG A 112 -4.20 21.24 7.38
CA ARG A 112 -2.89 21.18 6.72
C ARG A 112 -1.92 20.28 7.47
N THR A 113 -1.29 19.38 6.73
CA THR A 113 -0.23 18.47 7.19
C THR A 113 0.93 19.27 7.77
N CYS A 114 1.14 19.18 9.09
CA CYS A 114 2.23 19.89 9.75
C CYS A 114 3.54 19.13 9.56
N PHE A 115 4.59 19.78 9.06
CA PHE A 115 5.94 19.22 8.99
C PHE A 115 6.86 19.93 9.99
N VAL A 116 7.46 19.17 10.90
CA VAL A 116 8.45 19.64 11.87
C VAL A 116 9.79 18.96 11.56
N ILE A 117 10.87 19.72 11.50
CA ILE A 117 12.23 19.19 11.35
C ILE A 117 13.05 19.54 12.59
N LYS A 118 13.84 18.57 13.06
CA LYS A 118 14.88 18.82 14.07
C LYS A 118 16.14 19.40 13.40
N LYS A 119 16.61 20.52 13.91
CA LYS A 119 17.76 21.28 13.40
C LYS A 119 18.51 21.97 14.54
N ASN A 120 19.80 21.69 14.71
CA ASN A 120 20.64 22.23 15.79
C ASN A 120 19.98 22.08 17.19
N ASP A 121 19.50 20.87 17.50
CA ASP A 121 18.70 20.53 18.69
C ASP A 121 17.35 21.27 18.89
N SER A 122 17.01 22.24 18.05
CA SER A 122 15.70 22.89 18.03
C SER A 122 14.71 22.17 17.10
N LEU A 123 13.41 22.32 17.37
CA LEU A 123 12.32 21.80 16.52
C LEU A 123 11.65 22.98 15.77
N GLU A 124 11.89 23.04 14.47
CA GLU A 124 11.40 24.07 13.55
C GLU A 124 10.19 23.54 12.77
N GLN A 125 9.05 24.25 12.84
CA GLN A 125 7.90 24.00 11.97
C GLN A 125 8.16 24.60 10.58
N ILE A 126 7.75 23.88 9.54
CA ILE A 126 8.03 24.24 8.14
C ILE A 126 6.75 24.50 7.36
N SER A 127 6.71 25.64 6.66
CA SER A 127 5.64 25.97 5.70
C SER A 127 5.77 25.11 4.44
N THR A 128 4.68 24.46 4.07
CA THR A 128 4.50 23.69 2.83
C THR A 128 3.88 24.51 1.70
N ASP A 129 3.51 25.77 1.93
CA ASP A 129 2.91 26.69 0.94
C ASP A 129 3.76 26.87 -0.32
N HIS A 130 5.07 26.60 -0.22
CA HIS A 130 6.04 26.73 -1.31
C HIS A 130 6.91 25.48 -1.40
N LEU A 131 7.33 25.14 -2.63
CA LEU A 131 8.27 24.03 -2.91
C LEU A 131 9.61 24.12 -2.16
N ASN A 132 9.98 25.28 -1.60
CA ASN A 132 11.24 25.50 -0.87
C ASN A 132 12.52 25.04 -1.61
N LEU A 133 12.45 25.04 -2.95
CA LEU A 133 13.56 24.79 -3.87
C LEU A 133 14.07 26.10 -4.48
N SER A 134 15.39 26.21 -4.67
CA SER A 134 16.02 27.27 -5.47
C SER A 134 15.64 27.16 -6.95
N ILE A 135 15.75 28.26 -7.71
CA ILE A 135 15.41 28.28 -9.15
C ILE A 135 16.18 27.22 -9.96
N ARG A 136 17.45 26.97 -9.64
CA ARG A 136 18.27 25.93 -10.28
C ARG A 136 17.75 24.51 -9.98
N GLN A 137 17.23 24.27 -8.77
CA GLN A 137 16.61 22.98 -8.42
C GLN A 137 15.23 22.82 -9.07
N ARG A 138 14.41 23.88 -9.13
CA ARG A 138 13.10 23.86 -9.82
C ARG A 138 13.25 23.54 -11.31
N LEU A 139 14.21 24.18 -11.99
CA LEU A 139 14.53 23.88 -13.38
C LEU A 139 15.03 22.43 -13.55
N LYS A 140 15.90 21.93 -12.65
CA LYS A 140 16.35 20.53 -12.73
C LYS A 140 15.22 19.53 -12.52
N LEU A 141 14.28 19.82 -11.61
CA LEU A 141 13.08 18.99 -11.37
C LEU A 141 12.17 18.97 -12.61
N LEU A 142 11.94 20.12 -13.25
CA LEU A 142 11.16 20.23 -14.48
C LEU A 142 11.80 19.46 -15.64
N PHE A 143 13.11 19.63 -15.90
CA PHE A 143 13.82 18.87 -16.93
C PHE A 143 13.86 17.36 -16.63
N PHE A 144 13.86 16.97 -15.35
CA PHE A 144 13.77 15.56 -14.94
C PHE A 144 12.39 14.95 -15.26
N MET A 145 11.30 15.69 -15.02
CA MET A 145 9.93 15.22 -15.32
C MET A 145 9.65 15.00 -16.82
N LEU A 146 10.43 15.67 -17.69
CA LEU A 146 10.35 15.54 -19.15
C LEU A 146 11.08 14.30 -19.73
N LYS A 147 11.85 13.56 -18.92
CA LYS A 147 12.54 12.33 -19.37
C LYS A 147 11.57 11.20 -19.72
N SER A 148 11.86 10.45 -20.80
CA SER A 148 11.17 9.19 -21.09
C SER A 148 11.52 8.13 -20.04
N GLU A 149 10.67 7.12 -19.87
CA GLU A 149 10.92 6.05 -18.90
C GLU A 149 12.07 5.16 -19.33
N ASP A 150 12.22 4.91 -20.64
CA ASP A 150 13.38 4.20 -21.21
C ASP A 150 14.70 4.94 -20.95
N SER A 151 14.68 6.28 -20.94
CA SER A 151 15.87 7.11 -20.62
C SER A 151 16.20 7.18 -19.13
N LEU A 152 15.33 6.61 -18.28
CA LEU A 152 15.57 6.43 -16.85
C LEU A 152 15.95 4.98 -16.54
N GLY A 153 15.18 3.99 -17.00
CA GLY A 153 15.43 2.57 -16.74
C GLY A 153 15.77 2.28 -15.27
N ARG A 154 16.84 1.50 -15.04
CA ARG A 154 17.34 1.17 -13.69
C ARG A 154 18.02 2.32 -12.92
N SER A 155 17.94 3.57 -13.37
CA SER A 155 18.61 4.69 -12.67
C SER A 155 17.95 5.08 -11.34
N GLN A 156 18.79 5.57 -10.43
CA GLN A 156 18.42 5.96 -9.07
C GLN A 156 18.16 7.46 -8.95
N ILE A 157 17.30 7.89 -8.01
CA ILE A 157 17.01 9.32 -7.78
C ILE A 157 18.31 10.12 -7.52
N ARG A 158 19.26 9.54 -6.76
CA ARG A 158 20.58 10.15 -6.46
C ARG A 158 21.50 10.36 -7.66
N GLU A 159 21.24 9.73 -8.80
CA GLU A 159 22.01 9.95 -10.03
C GLU A 159 21.53 11.20 -10.78
N HIS A 160 20.28 11.62 -10.56
CA HIS A 160 19.69 12.79 -11.23
C HIS A 160 19.72 14.07 -10.37
N PHE A 161 19.92 13.97 -9.06
CA PHE A 161 19.90 15.12 -8.14
C PHE A 161 21.18 15.22 -7.30
N SER A 162 21.57 16.44 -6.93
CA SER A 162 22.77 16.67 -6.10
C SER A 162 22.45 16.59 -4.60
N GLU A 163 23.46 16.43 -3.76
CA GLU A 163 23.32 16.38 -2.29
C GLU A 163 22.48 17.53 -1.71
N LYS A 164 22.60 18.75 -2.29
CA LYS A 164 21.82 19.93 -1.90
C LYS A 164 20.31 19.81 -2.16
N PHE A 165 19.86 18.87 -2.99
CA PHE A 165 18.45 18.52 -3.15
C PHE A 165 17.98 17.57 -2.05
N PHE A 166 18.78 16.56 -1.68
CA PHE A 166 18.44 15.65 -0.58
C PHE A 166 18.46 16.33 0.80
N LYS A 167 19.20 17.44 0.93
CA LYS A 167 19.17 18.36 2.08
C LYS A 167 18.12 19.48 1.94
N SER A 168 17.15 19.37 1.04
CA SER A 168 16.09 20.37 0.85
C SER A 168 14.78 19.98 1.54
N ILE A 169 14.00 20.99 1.93
CA ILE A 169 12.66 20.84 2.50
C ILE A 169 11.74 20.06 1.56
N PHE A 170 11.84 20.28 0.24
CA PHE A 170 11.09 19.51 -0.75
C PHE A 170 11.32 18.02 -0.61
N TRP A 171 12.59 17.60 -0.55
CA TRP A 171 12.92 16.20 -0.36
C TRP A 171 12.45 15.71 1.00
N ALA A 172 12.63 16.49 2.07
CA ALA A 172 12.16 16.13 3.41
C ALA A 172 10.66 15.76 3.43
N VAL A 173 9.81 16.64 2.88
CA VAL A 173 8.36 16.43 2.74
C VAL A 173 8.07 15.22 1.85
N TRP A 174 8.66 15.16 0.65
CA TRP A 174 8.35 14.14 -0.35
C TRP A 174 8.83 12.73 0.04
N SER A 175 9.97 12.61 0.72
CA SER A 175 10.48 11.34 1.25
C SER A 175 9.76 10.92 2.53
N ALA A 176 9.36 11.86 3.40
CA ALA A 176 8.54 11.52 4.57
C ALA A 176 7.14 11.03 4.16
N GLN A 177 6.61 11.60 3.08
CA GLN A 177 5.32 11.22 2.50
C GLN A 177 5.36 9.83 1.86
N PHE A 178 6.11 9.67 0.77
CA PHE A 178 6.02 8.45 -0.04
C PHE A 178 7.07 7.39 0.34
N CYS A 179 7.86 7.62 1.40
CA CYS A 179 9.02 6.80 1.80
C CYS A 179 10.06 6.52 0.70
N PHE A 180 10.20 7.45 -0.26
CA PHE A 180 11.28 7.41 -1.25
C PHE A 180 12.64 7.55 -0.58
N GLN A 181 13.55 6.64 -0.91
CA GLN A 181 14.96 6.69 -0.56
C GLN A 181 15.81 7.11 -1.77
N PRO A 182 16.99 7.73 -1.58
CA PRO A 182 17.79 8.23 -2.71
C PRO A 182 18.24 7.16 -3.73
N TRP A 183 18.22 5.87 -3.36
CA TRP A 183 18.53 4.72 -4.22
C TRP A 183 17.31 4.09 -4.91
N HIS A 184 16.09 4.57 -4.64
CA HIS A 184 14.88 4.10 -5.34
C HIS A 184 14.83 4.57 -6.80
N SER A 185 13.89 3.99 -7.54
CA SER A 185 13.63 4.21 -8.97
C SER A 185 13.39 5.68 -9.29
N ALA A 186 14.19 6.22 -10.21
CA ALA A 186 13.94 7.52 -10.81
C ALA A 186 12.59 7.56 -11.56
N THR A 187 12.13 6.44 -12.14
CA THR A 187 10.86 6.35 -12.86
C THR A 187 9.65 6.46 -11.92
N GLU A 188 9.64 5.76 -10.78
CA GLU A 188 8.55 5.92 -9.79
C GLU A 188 8.56 7.33 -9.19
N PHE A 189 9.73 7.88 -8.88
CA PHE A 189 9.83 9.25 -8.39
C PHE A 189 9.28 10.27 -9.40
N LYS A 190 9.67 10.17 -10.68
CA LYS A 190 9.11 10.97 -11.78
C LYS A 190 7.58 10.84 -11.87
N ASN A 191 7.04 9.62 -11.78
CA ASN A 191 5.61 9.40 -11.95
C ASN A 191 4.83 9.89 -10.72
N SER A 192 5.38 9.78 -9.52
CA SER A 192 4.84 10.46 -8.33
C SER A 192 4.81 11.98 -8.48
N LEU A 193 5.85 12.60 -9.04
CA LEU A 193 5.86 14.04 -9.33
C LEU A 193 4.78 14.40 -10.36
N LYS A 194 4.61 13.61 -11.42
CA LYS A 194 3.54 13.84 -12.42
C LYS A 194 2.14 13.76 -11.79
N GLN A 195 1.92 12.80 -10.89
CA GLN A 195 0.63 12.55 -10.27
C GLN A 195 0.31 13.60 -9.18
N TYR A 196 1.25 13.95 -8.30
CA TYR A 196 0.97 14.72 -7.06
C TYR A 196 1.64 16.10 -6.94
N LEU A 197 2.57 16.51 -7.82
CA LEU A 197 3.29 17.79 -7.63
C LEU A 197 2.37 19.02 -7.72
N HIS A 198 1.23 18.88 -8.42
CA HIS A 198 0.22 19.94 -8.53
C HIS A 198 -0.52 20.19 -7.20
N GLU A 199 -0.66 19.17 -6.36
CA GLU A 199 -1.27 19.29 -5.03
C GLU A 199 -0.34 19.99 -4.01
N PHE A 200 0.96 20.12 -4.30
CA PHE A 200 2.01 20.47 -3.33
C PHE A 200 1.72 21.74 -2.49
N GLN A 201 1.13 22.77 -3.09
CA GLN A 201 0.86 24.05 -2.41
C GLN A 201 -0.42 24.03 -1.54
N GLY A 202 -1.23 22.98 -1.69
CA GLY A 202 -2.50 22.77 -1.01
C GLY A 202 -2.56 21.46 -0.25
N LEU A 203 -1.41 20.89 0.15
CA LEU A 203 -1.29 19.59 0.82
C LEU A 203 -1.95 19.55 2.21
N SER A 204 -3.27 19.42 2.20
CA SER A 204 -4.01 18.60 3.15
C SER A 204 -3.74 17.12 2.85
N ILE A 205 -2.48 16.68 2.94
CA ILE A 205 -2.16 15.24 3.00
C ILE A 205 -2.52 14.76 4.40
N LEU A 206 -3.81 14.65 4.57
CA LEU A 206 -4.41 13.76 5.53
C LEU A 206 -3.88 12.37 5.16
N ASN A 207 -3.14 11.73 6.07
CA ASN A 207 -2.78 10.34 5.89
C ASN A 207 -4.06 9.50 5.84
N CYS A 208 -4.00 8.23 5.41
CA CYS A 208 -5.24 7.48 5.21
C CYS A 208 -6.07 7.35 6.53
N LEU A 209 -5.42 7.34 7.70
CA LEU A 209 -6.10 7.48 9.01
C LEU A 209 -6.64 8.89 9.29
N ASP A 210 -6.02 9.97 8.83
CA ASP A 210 -6.63 11.30 9.03
C ASP A 210 -7.93 11.47 8.21
N ILE A 211 -8.08 10.68 7.14
CA ILE A 211 -9.31 10.65 6.32
C ILE A 211 -10.35 9.69 6.90
N THR A 212 -9.99 8.43 7.16
CA THR A 212 -10.92 7.41 7.72
C THR A 212 -11.17 7.57 9.22
N GLY A 213 -10.15 8.02 9.95
CA GLY A 213 -10.05 8.12 11.41
C GLY A 213 -10.13 6.80 12.17
N TYR A 214 -9.99 5.67 11.47
CA TYR A 214 -9.79 4.33 12.02
C TYR A 214 -8.88 3.53 11.07
N TYR A 215 -8.38 2.38 11.52
CA TYR A 215 -7.48 1.52 10.74
C TYR A 215 -8.03 1.19 9.34
N GLN A 216 -7.16 1.20 8.32
CA GLN A 216 -7.57 1.14 6.92
C GLN A 216 -8.24 -0.19 6.53
N HIS A 217 -7.90 -1.29 7.22
CA HIS A 217 -8.59 -2.57 7.05
C HIS A 217 -10.07 -2.45 7.42
N GLU A 218 -10.36 -1.81 8.55
CA GLU A 218 -11.72 -1.64 9.08
C GLU A 218 -12.57 -0.65 8.25
N CYS A 219 -11.96 0.42 7.73
CA CYS A 219 -12.69 1.48 7.02
C CYS A 219 -12.72 1.33 5.48
N ILE A 220 -11.84 0.52 4.89
CA ILE A 220 -11.76 0.33 3.43
C ILE A 220 -11.93 -1.13 3.06
N PHE A 221 -11.12 -2.02 3.64
CA PHE A 221 -11.07 -3.43 3.22
C PHE A 221 -12.32 -4.22 3.62
N LEU A 222 -12.65 -4.26 4.92
CA LEU A 222 -13.82 -5.00 5.44
C LEU A 222 -15.15 -4.52 4.82
N PRO A 223 -15.42 -3.22 4.63
CA PRO A 223 -16.65 -2.77 3.97
C PRO A 223 -16.78 -3.27 2.52
N ILE A 224 -15.72 -3.25 1.71
CA ILE A 224 -15.74 -3.79 0.34
C ILE A 224 -15.96 -5.31 0.38
N TYR A 225 -15.24 -6.02 1.26
CA TYR A 225 -15.37 -7.47 1.45
C TYR A 225 -16.80 -7.88 1.84
N HIS A 226 -17.39 -7.22 2.86
CA HIS A 226 -18.74 -7.53 3.33
C HIS A 226 -19.79 -7.22 2.28
N TYR A 227 -19.62 -6.15 1.49
CA TYR A 227 -20.52 -5.86 0.37
C TYR A 227 -20.48 -6.95 -0.70
N LEU A 228 -19.30 -7.31 -1.21
CA LEU A 228 -19.13 -8.39 -2.20
C LEU A 228 -19.70 -9.72 -1.70
N ARG A 229 -19.42 -10.07 -0.45
CA ARG A 229 -19.98 -11.28 0.19
C ARG A 229 -21.51 -11.21 0.34
N SER A 230 -22.09 -10.04 0.58
CA SER A 230 -23.55 -9.86 0.62
C SER A 230 -24.23 -10.02 -0.74
N LEU A 231 -23.51 -9.79 -1.84
CA LEU A 231 -23.97 -10.07 -3.20
C LEU A 231 -23.87 -11.55 -3.57
N GLY A 232 -23.16 -12.38 -2.77
CA GLY A 232 -22.97 -13.81 -3.03
C GLY A 232 -21.69 -14.17 -3.78
N VAL A 233 -20.66 -13.31 -3.72
CA VAL A 233 -19.31 -13.64 -4.19
C VAL A 233 -18.69 -14.73 -3.31
N ASP A 234 -17.99 -15.69 -3.94
CA ASP A 234 -17.37 -16.84 -3.25
C ASP A 234 -15.96 -16.51 -2.74
N TYR A 235 -15.64 -17.02 -1.55
CA TYR A 235 -14.43 -16.69 -0.79
C TYR A 235 -13.84 -17.96 -0.14
N LEU A 236 -12.76 -18.48 -0.74
CA LEU A 236 -12.04 -19.65 -0.26
C LEU A 236 -10.81 -19.22 0.56
N PHE A 237 -11.00 -19.06 1.87
CA PHE A 237 -9.90 -18.92 2.83
C PHE A 237 -9.23 -20.27 3.11
N ASN A 238 -7.97 -20.25 3.57
CA ASN A 238 -7.09 -21.43 3.70
C ASN A 238 -6.81 -22.12 2.34
N ALA A 239 -6.87 -21.39 1.22
CA ALA A 239 -6.66 -21.86 -0.15
C ALA A 239 -5.34 -21.31 -0.74
N LYS A 240 -4.24 -22.02 -0.48
CA LYS A 240 -2.91 -21.69 -1.05
C LYS A 240 -2.78 -22.21 -2.48
N VAL A 241 -2.61 -21.32 -3.46
CA VAL A 241 -2.30 -21.69 -4.85
C VAL A 241 -0.98 -22.48 -4.93
N LYS A 242 -0.92 -23.46 -5.83
CA LYS A 242 0.21 -24.40 -5.99
C LYS A 242 0.78 -24.44 -7.40
N GLU A 243 -0.08 -24.41 -8.42
CA GLU A 243 0.32 -24.41 -9.83
C GLU A 243 -0.78 -23.82 -10.70
N ILE A 244 -0.40 -23.07 -11.75
CA ILE A 244 -1.24 -22.89 -12.94
C ILE A 244 -0.64 -23.71 -14.09
N SER A 245 -1.36 -24.77 -14.49
CA SER A 245 -0.94 -25.59 -15.64
C SER A 245 -1.49 -25.02 -16.94
N PHE A 246 -0.61 -24.85 -17.92
CA PHE A 246 -0.90 -24.23 -19.22
C PHE A 246 -0.78 -25.23 -20.38
N ALA A 247 -1.54 -25.00 -21.44
CA ALA A 247 -1.26 -25.56 -22.77
C ALA A 247 -0.91 -24.46 -23.77
N ILE A 248 -0.03 -24.78 -24.71
CA ILE A 248 0.33 -23.91 -25.83
C ILE A 248 -0.72 -24.11 -26.93
N VAL A 249 -1.41 -23.04 -27.31
CA VAL A 249 -2.44 -23.01 -28.35
C VAL A 249 -2.04 -21.97 -29.40
N GLY A 250 -1.32 -22.40 -30.43
CA GLY A 250 -0.65 -21.50 -31.36
C GLY A 250 0.51 -20.78 -30.69
N HIS A 251 0.34 -19.48 -30.41
CA HIS A 251 1.30 -18.68 -29.65
C HIS A 251 0.83 -18.35 -28.21
N ASP A 252 -0.41 -18.71 -27.85
CA ASP A 252 -0.98 -18.43 -26.53
C ASP A 252 -0.65 -19.54 -25.53
N LEU A 253 -0.20 -19.17 -24.34
CA LEU A 253 -0.30 -19.95 -23.12
C LEU A 253 -1.72 -19.80 -22.55
N LYS A 254 -2.55 -20.83 -22.71
CA LYS A 254 -3.89 -20.88 -22.11
C LYS A 254 -3.86 -21.73 -20.83
N PRO A 255 -4.27 -21.20 -19.66
CA PRO A 255 -4.41 -22.01 -18.45
C PRO A 255 -5.49 -23.07 -18.69
N GLN A 256 -5.17 -24.31 -18.34
CA GLN A 256 -6.10 -25.44 -18.42
C GLN A 256 -6.55 -25.94 -17.05
N ARG A 257 -5.71 -25.82 -16.03
CA ARG A 257 -6.07 -26.18 -14.65
C ARG A 257 -5.37 -25.30 -13.62
N LEU A 258 -6.12 -24.89 -12.61
CA LEU A 258 -5.66 -24.25 -11.40
C LEU A 258 -5.60 -25.30 -10.27
N SER A 259 -4.44 -25.45 -9.64
CA SER A 259 -4.24 -26.34 -8.50
C SER A 259 -3.95 -25.52 -7.24
N PHE A 260 -4.67 -25.80 -6.15
CA PHE A 260 -4.51 -25.14 -4.86
C PHE A 260 -4.74 -26.13 -3.70
N SER A 261 -4.08 -25.93 -2.57
CA SER A 261 -4.39 -26.68 -1.34
C SER A 261 -5.40 -25.89 -0.50
N HIS A 262 -6.61 -26.40 -0.36
CA HIS A 262 -7.65 -25.86 0.52
C HIS A 262 -7.78 -26.72 1.78
N ARG A 263 -7.48 -26.13 2.96
CA ARG A 263 -7.44 -26.84 4.25
C ARG A 263 -6.61 -28.13 4.17
N GLU A 264 -5.37 -27.97 3.74
CA GLU A 264 -4.36 -29.04 3.51
C GLU A 264 -4.68 -30.04 2.38
N HIS A 265 -5.92 -30.11 1.89
CA HIS A 265 -6.32 -31.01 0.80
C HIS A 265 -6.05 -30.38 -0.57
N ILE A 266 -5.44 -31.12 -1.50
CA ILE A 266 -5.21 -30.65 -2.87
C ILE A 266 -6.53 -30.64 -3.64
N VAL A 267 -6.88 -29.48 -4.19
CA VAL A 267 -8.01 -29.26 -5.09
C VAL A 267 -7.46 -28.83 -6.44
N THR A 268 -7.95 -29.46 -7.52
CA THR A 268 -7.68 -29.04 -8.89
C THR A 268 -8.99 -28.66 -9.56
N ARG A 269 -9.01 -27.50 -10.21
CA ARG A 269 -10.11 -27.03 -11.05
C ARG A 269 -9.64 -26.96 -12.50
N ASN A 270 -10.43 -27.50 -13.41
CA ASN A 270 -10.22 -27.25 -14.83
C ASN A 270 -10.68 -25.81 -15.13
N ILE A 271 -9.95 -25.11 -15.99
CA ILE A 271 -10.28 -23.76 -16.46
C ILE A 271 -10.87 -23.93 -17.85
N GLY A 272 -12.13 -23.51 -18.01
CA GLY A 272 -12.88 -23.56 -19.26
C GLY A 272 -12.35 -22.58 -20.32
N PRO A 273 -12.79 -22.71 -21.59
CA PRO A 273 -12.30 -21.88 -22.69
C PRO A 273 -12.69 -20.40 -22.58
N ASN A 274 -13.69 -20.08 -21.75
CA ASN A 274 -14.17 -18.72 -21.48
C ASN A 274 -13.78 -18.21 -20.08
N ASP A 275 -13.31 -19.10 -19.21
CA ASP A 275 -12.99 -18.78 -17.82
C ASP A 275 -11.73 -17.94 -17.74
N CYS A 276 -11.66 -17.03 -16.76
CA CYS A 276 -10.53 -16.13 -16.59
C CYS A 276 -9.86 -16.29 -15.23
N LEU A 277 -8.53 -16.13 -15.21
CA LEU A 277 -7.76 -15.99 -13.97
C LEU A 277 -7.38 -14.51 -13.78
N ILE A 278 -7.45 -14.02 -12.55
CA ILE A 278 -6.92 -12.69 -12.18
C ILE A 278 -5.93 -12.86 -11.02
N ALA A 279 -4.64 -12.65 -11.26
CA ALA A 279 -3.60 -12.91 -10.28
C ALA A 279 -3.05 -11.62 -9.65
N ALA A 280 -3.10 -11.51 -8.31
CA ALA A 280 -2.34 -10.50 -7.59
C ALA A 280 -0.86 -10.90 -7.55
N LEU A 281 0.01 -10.10 -8.17
CA LEU A 281 1.45 -10.40 -8.24
C LEU A 281 2.25 -9.66 -7.17
N GLY A 282 3.10 -10.42 -6.48
CA GLY A 282 3.95 -9.91 -5.41
C GLY A 282 3.19 -9.37 -4.20
N SER A 283 3.95 -8.91 -3.22
CA SER A 283 3.43 -8.50 -1.92
C SER A 283 4.48 -7.68 -1.17
N THR A 284 4.15 -6.44 -0.82
CA THR A 284 5.00 -5.57 0.01
C THR A 284 5.04 -6.04 1.47
N VAL A 285 4.03 -6.80 1.91
CA VAL A 285 3.91 -7.33 3.28
C VAL A 285 4.68 -8.64 3.48
N SER A 286 5.11 -9.28 2.40
CA SER A 286 5.74 -10.60 2.41
C SER A 286 7.00 -10.66 3.28
N GLY A 287 7.02 -11.62 4.22
CA GLY A 287 8.11 -11.81 5.18
C GLY A 287 8.13 -10.79 6.32
N SER A 288 7.09 -9.97 6.50
CA SER A 288 7.03 -9.00 7.60
C SER A 288 6.93 -9.67 8.96
N GLN A 289 7.86 -9.35 9.86
CA GLN A 289 7.90 -9.86 11.23
C GLN A 289 7.63 -8.73 12.22
N LYS A 290 6.91 -9.04 13.31
CA LYS A 290 6.75 -8.13 14.45
C LYS A 290 7.50 -8.66 15.67
N GLY A 291 8.01 -7.74 16.49
CA GLY A 291 8.48 -8.06 17.82
C GLY A 291 7.39 -7.76 18.85
N THR A 292 7.84 -7.45 20.07
CA THR A 292 6.98 -7.06 21.19
C THR A 292 7.59 -5.87 21.93
N ASN A 293 6.94 -5.41 22.99
CA ASN A 293 7.53 -4.43 23.88
C ASN A 293 8.82 -4.93 24.58
N SER A 294 9.06 -6.22 24.69
CA SER A 294 10.25 -6.78 25.38
C SER A 294 11.23 -7.52 24.47
N GLN A 295 10.89 -7.76 23.20
CA GLN A 295 11.76 -8.45 22.24
C GLN A 295 11.73 -7.80 20.84
N PRO A 296 12.84 -7.78 20.08
CA PRO A 296 12.84 -7.36 18.68
C PRO A 296 12.01 -8.28 17.77
N PRO A 297 11.71 -7.85 16.53
CA PRO A 297 11.23 -8.75 15.50
C PRO A 297 12.22 -9.91 15.28
N GLN A 298 11.75 -11.15 15.28
CA GLN A 298 12.61 -12.30 15.05
C GLN A 298 13.00 -12.39 13.57
N TRP A 299 14.20 -11.92 13.25
CA TRP A 299 14.72 -11.85 11.88
C TRP A 299 15.54 -13.09 11.52
N ASN A 300 14.91 -14.03 10.82
CA ASN A 300 15.57 -15.22 10.25
C ASN A 300 16.26 -14.90 8.91
N SER A 301 17.25 -15.71 8.53
CA SER A 301 18.21 -15.41 7.45
C SER A 301 17.58 -14.94 6.12
N ILE A 302 18.16 -13.84 5.60
CA ILE A 302 17.80 -13.10 4.37
C ILE A 302 17.66 -14.01 3.13
N TRP A 303 18.34 -15.16 3.11
CA TRP A 303 18.60 -15.98 1.93
C TRP A 303 17.61 -17.12 1.66
N SER A 304 16.60 -17.29 2.52
CA SER A 304 15.60 -18.36 2.37
C SER A 304 14.39 -17.90 1.54
N ASN A 305 14.02 -18.68 0.51
CA ASN A 305 12.75 -18.52 -0.21
C ASN A 305 11.54 -18.80 0.71
N ASP A 306 11.76 -19.47 1.84
CA ASP A 306 10.78 -19.78 2.88
C ASP A 306 10.09 -18.52 3.46
N ASN A 307 10.72 -17.35 3.32
CA ASN A 307 10.17 -16.04 3.70
C ASN A 307 9.41 -15.33 2.56
N LEU A 308 8.97 -16.05 1.52
CA LEU A 308 8.07 -15.55 0.46
C LEU A 308 6.64 -16.06 0.67
N ASP A 309 5.66 -15.22 0.35
CA ASP A 309 4.25 -15.59 0.34
C ASP A 309 3.79 -16.13 -1.02
N ASP A 310 2.49 -16.40 -1.12
CA ASP A 310 1.91 -17.08 -2.26
C ASP A 310 1.85 -16.20 -3.51
N ASN A 311 1.73 -14.88 -3.36
CA ASN A 311 1.74 -13.94 -4.48
C ASN A 311 3.14 -13.86 -5.12
N TRP A 312 4.21 -13.95 -4.30
CA TRP A 312 5.58 -14.08 -4.81
C TRP A 312 5.85 -15.47 -5.39
N SER A 313 5.37 -16.53 -4.73
CA SER A 313 5.53 -17.91 -5.19
C SER A 313 4.87 -18.12 -6.56
N LEU A 314 3.65 -17.59 -6.73
CA LEU A 314 2.90 -17.58 -7.98
C LEU A 314 3.61 -16.75 -9.06
N TRP A 315 4.14 -15.57 -8.72
CA TRP A 315 4.85 -14.75 -9.70
C TRP A 315 6.16 -15.41 -10.16
N LEU A 316 6.89 -16.06 -9.24
CA LEU A 316 8.06 -16.90 -9.56
C LEU A 316 7.69 -18.09 -10.46
N GLU A 317 6.55 -18.74 -10.22
CA GLU A 317 6.06 -19.80 -11.10
C GLU A 317 5.78 -19.28 -12.53
N LEU A 318 5.06 -18.16 -12.64
CA LEU A 318 4.65 -17.54 -13.91
C LEU A 318 5.84 -16.99 -14.71
N GLY A 319 6.80 -16.32 -14.07
CA GLY A 319 8.02 -15.82 -14.70
C GLY A 319 8.92 -16.92 -15.28
N ASN A 320 8.80 -18.15 -14.77
CA ASN A 320 9.46 -19.32 -15.34
C ASN A 320 8.71 -19.93 -16.56
N LYS A 321 7.45 -19.56 -16.82
CA LYS A 321 6.68 -20.02 -18.00
C LYS A 321 6.98 -19.16 -19.23
N ASP A 322 6.94 -17.83 -19.07
CA ASP A 322 7.23 -16.88 -20.15
C ASP A 322 7.73 -15.51 -19.63
N ARG A 323 8.56 -14.83 -20.43
CA ARG A 323 9.15 -13.52 -20.08
C ARG A 323 8.16 -12.38 -20.03
N THR A 324 6.96 -12.48 -20.63
CA THR A 324 5.93 -11.44 -20.52
C THR A 324 5.26 -11.39 -19.14
N PHE A 325 5.55 -12.36 -18.26
CA PHE A 325 5.22 -12.29 -16.83
C PHE A 325 6.24 -11.47 -15.99
N GLY A 326 7.35 -10.99 -16.57
CA GLY A 326 8.30 -10.09 -15.90
C GLY A 326 9.38 -10.78 -15.04
N ASP A 327 10.07 -9.99 -14.20
CA ASP A 327 11.16 -10.43 -13.33
C ASP A 327 10.85 -10.17 -11.85
N PRO A 328 10.30 -11.16 -11.11
CA PRO A 328 10.10 -11.06 -9.66
C PRO A 328 11.40 -10.90 -8.86
N TYR A 329 12.54 -11.41 -9.33
CA TYR A 329 13.80 -11.38 -8.56
C TYR A 329 14.34 -9.96 -8.40
N ASN A 330 14.11 -9.07 -9.38
CA ASN A 330 14.42 -7.65 -9.25
C ASN A 330 13.73 -6.97 -8.05
N PHE A 331 12.67 -7.57 -7.51
CA PHE A 331 11.90 -7.01 -6.40
C PHE A 331 11.97 -7.84 -5.11
N CYS A 332 11.88 -9.17 -5.19
CA CYS A 332 11.75 -10.01 -3.99
C CYS A 332 13.08 -10.27 -3.25
N ALA A 333 14.22 -10.19 -3.95
CA ALA A 333 15.54 -10.53 -3.42
C ALA A 333 16.28 -9.32 -2.81
N ARG A 334 15.98 -8.09 -3.26
CA ARG A 334 16.69 -6.85 -2.88
C ARG A 334 16.17 -6.28 -1.55
N GLN A 335 16.12 -7.12 -0.52
CA GLN A 335 15.58 -6.79 0.80
C GLN A 335 16.33 -5.61 1.44
N SER A 336 17.66 -5.55 1.34
CA SER A 336 18.47 -4.45 1.87
C SER A 336 18.20 -3.07 1.26
N GLU A 337 17.56 -3.01 0.08
CA GLU A 337 17.16 -1.76 -0.58
C GLU A 337 15.67 -1.43 -0.42
N SER A 338 14.85 -2.41 -0.02
CA SER A 338 13.38 -2.33 0.03
C SER A 338 12.75 -2.52 1.42
N MET A 339 13.51 -3.04 2.39
CA MET A 339 13.11 -3.19 3.78
C MET A 339 12.82 -1.82 4.40
N LEU A 340 11.65 -1.70 5.01
CA LEU A 340 11.35 -0.62 5.96
C LEU A 340 11.05 -1.22 7.33
N GLU A 341 11.28 -0.42 8.36
CA GLU A 341 10.84 -0.71 9.71
C GLU A 341 9.77 0.31 10.10
N SER A 342 8.76 -0.15 10.83
CA SER A 342 7.76 0.70 11.46
C SER A 342 7.54 0.27 12.89
N PHE A 343 6.83 1.10 13.64
CA PHE A 343 6.41 0.77 14.98
C PHE A 343 5.13 1.49 15.35
N THR A 344 4.35 0.83 16.20
CA THR A 344 3.13 1.39 16.76
C THR A 344 3.31 1.55 18.24
N ILE A 345 3.12 2.77 18.73
CA ILE A 345 3.16 3.05 20.17
C ILE A 345 1.77 2.77 20.72
N THR A 346 1.65 1.70 21.53
CA THR A 346 0.47 1.44 22.39
C THR A 346 0.86 1.59 23.85
N THR A 347 -0.05 2.12 24.66
CA THR A 347 0.26 3.48 25.13
C THR A 347 -0.73 3.92 26.21
N GLU A 348 -0.31 4.49 27.35
CA GLU A 348 -1.22 4.99 28.42
C GLU A 348 -0.90 6.40 29.00
N ASP A 349 0.37 6.79 29.15
CA ASP A 349 0.73 8.08 29.79
C ASP A 349 0.20 9.34 29.06
N THR A 350 -0.75 10.06 29.69
CA THR A 350 -1.37 11.26 29.11
C THR A 350 -0.45 12.48 29.01
N VAL A 351 0.53 12.63 29.91
CA VAL A 351 1.45 13.79 29.92
C VAL A 351 2.29 13.76 28.65
N LEU A 352 2.80 12.58 28.30
CA LEU A 352 3.70 12.45 27.17
C LEU A 352 2.97 12.48 25.82
N PHE A 353 1.66 12.29 25.79
CA PHE A 353 0.87 12.69 24.61
C PHE A 353 0.75 14.22 24.51
N GLN A 354 0.54 14.91 25.63
CA GLN A 354 0.50 16.38 25.66
C GLN A 354 1.84 16.99 25.20
N ASP A 355 2.98 16.34 25.51
CA ASP A 355 4.29 16.74 24.97
C ASP A 355 4.38 16.57 23.43
N PHE A 356 3.83 15.48 22.87
CA PHE A 356 3.75 15.35 21.41
C PHE A 356 2.88 16.47 20.79
N GLU A 357 1.72 16.80 21.38
CA GLU A 357 0.90 17.96 20.94
C GLU A 357 1.61 19.31 21.12
N ALA A 358 2.40 19.48 22.19
CA ALA A 358 3.19 20.69 22.41
C ALA A 358 4.28 20.85 21.33
N ILE A 359 4.89 19.74 20.90
CA ILE A 359 5.89 19.71 19.83
C ILE A 359 5.29 20.06 18.46
N THR A 360 4.06 19.64 18.15
CA THR A 360 3.35 20.07 16.92
C THR A 360 2.90 21.54 17.00
N ARG A 361 2.99 22.17 18.19
CA ARG A 361 2.58 23.54 18.53
C ARG A 361 1.10 23.85 18.28
N GLN A 362 0.26 22.83 18.10
CA GLN A 362 -1.15 22.96 17.76
C GLN A 362 -1.95 21.83 18.42
N LYS A 363 -3.09 22.16 19.05
CA LYS A 363 -4.04 21.14 19.53
C LYS A 363 -4.49 20.26 18.36
N SER A 364 -4.12 18.98 18.41
CA SER A 364 -4.49 17.90 17.49
C SER A 364 -4.96 18.33 16.09
N GLN A 365 -4.05 18.88 15.26
CA GLN A 365 -4.25 18.91 13.81
C GLN A 365 -3.84 17.58 13.18
N ALA A 366 -4.49 17.24 12.07
CA ALA A 366 -4.25 16.02 11.32
C ALA A 366 -2.79 15.85 10.87
N GLY A 367 -2.34 14.59 10.76
CA GLY A 367 -1.17 14.22 9.96
C GLY A 367 0.10 15.00 10.26
N THR A 368 0.46 15.17 11.54
CA THR A 368 1.75 15.83 11.82
C THR A 368 2.90 14.87 11.59
N TYR A 369 3.85 15.29 10.74
CA TYR A 369 5.10 14.61 10.45
C TYR A 369 6.26 15.29 11.17
N ILE A 370 6.92 14.55 12.07
CA ILE A 370 8.17 15.00 12.69
C ILE A 370 9.30 14.23 12.01
N SER A 371 10.02 14.92 11.10
CA SER A 371 11.14 14.35 10.36
C SER A 371 12.45 14.68 11.08
N LEU A 372 13.03 13.67 11.72
CA LEU A 372 14.29 13.76 12.43
C LEU A 372 15.44 13.51 11.43
N GLN A 373 15.63 14.42 10.47
CA GLN A 373 16.64 14.28 9.41
C GLN A 373 18.08 14.16 9.95
N GLU A 374 18.36 14.74 11.12
CA GLU A 374 19.65 14.62 11.82
C GLU A 374 19.85 13.22 12.46
N SER A 375 18.78 12.45 12.68
CA SER A 375 18.88 11.07 13.21
C SER A 375 19.63 10.14 12.24
N SER A 376 20.43 9.22 12.79
CA SER A 376 21.11 8.17 12.02
C SER A 376 20.15 7.28 11.25
N TRP A 377 18.92 7.08 11.73
CA TRP A 377 17.89 6.27 11.08
C TRP A 377 16.96 7.07 10.14
N LYS A 378 17.16 8.39 10.00
CA LYS A 378 16.27 9.31 9.25
C LYS A 378 14.79 9.18 9.65
N LEU A 379 14.57 8.96 10.94
CA LEU A 379 13.27 8.65 11.53
C LEU A 379 12.21 9.70 11.16
N VAL A 380 11.05 9.22 10.72
CA VAL A 380 9.84 10.01 10.50
C VAL A 380 8.78 9.51 11.46
N LEU A 381 8.29 10.40 12.33
CA LEU A 381 7.11 10.13 13.14
C LEU A 381 5.88 10.63 12.40
N CYS A 382 4.84 9.81 12.32
CA CYS A 382 3.48 10.28 12.07
C CYS A 382 2.75 10.34 13.41
N VAL A 383 2.12 11.47 13.73
CA VAL A 383 1.18 11.61 14.84
C VAL A 383 -0.22 11.77 14.24
N PRO A 384 -0.93 10.66 13.96
CA PRO A 384 -2.31 10.71 13.51
C PRO A 384 -3.23 11.13 14.66
N LEU A 385 -4.40 11.67 14.30
CA LEU A 385 -5.45 11.98 15.26
C LEU A 385 -5.93 10.72 16.00
N GLN A 386 -6.34 10.90 17.25
CA GLN A 386 -6.56 9.81 18.19
C GLN A 386 -8.04 9.66 18.59
N PRO A 387 -8.52 8.43 18.83
CA PRO A 387 -7.77 7.16 18.78
C PRO A 387 -7.71 6.57 17.36
N VAL A 388 -6.64 5.83 17.04
CA VAL A 388 -6.41 5.22 15.69
C VAL A 388 -7.17 3.90 15.52
N PHE A 389 -7.25 3.14 16.59
CA PHE A 389 -8.16 2.00 16.76
C PHE A 389 -9.31 2.46 17.67
N ALA A 390 -10.37 1.67 17.85
CA ALA A 390 -11.51 2.08 18.68
C ALA A 390 -11.18 2.24 20.18
N ASP A 391 -9.99 1.79 20.61
CA ASP A 391 -9.72 1.28 21.96
C ASP A 391 -8.30 1.61 22.51
N GLN A 392 -7.63 2.68 22.02
CA GLN A 392 -6.20 2.99 22.28
C GLN A 392 -5.91 4.28 23.15
N PRO A 393 -5.06 4.23 24.21
CA PRO A 393 -4.68 5.38 25.09
C PRO A 393 -3.38 6.17 24.72
N ARG A 394 -2.32 6.40 25.57
CA ARG A 394 -1.25 7.46 25.41
C ARG A 394 0.33 7.26 25.28
N ASN A 395 1.28 6.77 26.18
CA ASN A 395 2.82 6.69 25.97
C ASN A 395 3.73 5.87 27.02
N VAL A 396 5.06 5.40 26.96
CA VAL A 396 6.32 5.51 26.06
C VAL A 396 7.72 4.61 26.20
N ARG A 397 8.80 4.66 25.30
CA ARG A 397 10.42 4.62 25.34
C ARG A 397 11.57 3.45 25.52
N VAL A 398 12.44 2.99 24.49
CA VAL A 398 14.03 2.80 24.30
C VAL A 398 14.77 2.81 22.81
N PRO A 399 15.48 1.85 22.05
CA PRO A 399 15.94 2.11 20.59
C PRO A 399 16.13 1.00 19.41
N MET A 400 15.38 1.01 18.26
CA MET A 400 15.25 0.26 16.90
C MET A 400 15.56 -1.25 16.53
N LEU A 401 16.35 -1.59 15.47
CA LEU A 401 16.20 -2.87 14.67
C LEU A 401 16.45 -4.17 15.45
N HIS A 402 17.57 -4.24 16.16
CA HIS A 402 17.87 -5.35 17.08
C HIS A 402 17.15 -5.23 18.43
N CYS A 403 16.16 -4.35 18.51
CA CYS A 403 15.58 -3.92 19.74
C CYS A 403 14.06 -4.06 19.80
N SER A 404 13.59 -4.27 21.01
CA SER A 404 12.18 -4.33 21.39
C SER A 404 11.44 -3.00 21.26
N GLY A 405 10.17 -2.99 21.66
CA GLY A 405 9.33 -1.79 21.69
C GLY A 405 9.39 -0.95 22.98
N SER A 406 9.77 -1.54 24.10
CA SER A 406 10.27 -0.80 25.27
C SER A 406 11.72 -0.41 25.02
N GLU A 407 12.34 -1.00 24.02
CA GLU A 407 13.30 -0.30 23.19
C GLU A 407 12.61 0.58 22.13
N LEU A 408 13.09 0.72 20.89
CA LEU A 408 12.65 1.70 19.87
C LEU A 408 12.70 3.23 20.16
N LEU A 409 12.22 3.64 21.32
CA LEU A 409 11.44 4.85 21.49
C LEU A 409 12.10 5.93 22.45
N THR A 410 13.08 5.62 23.33
CA THR A 410 14.02 6.57 24.03
C THR A 410 14.88 7.30 23.03
N GLU A 411 15.29 6.70 21.93
CA GLU A 411 15.93 7.44 20.86
C GLU A 411 15.05 8.63 20.45
N ILE A 412 13.74 8.38 20.37
CA ILE A 412 12.74 9.39 20.04
C ILE A 412 12.50 10.36 21.21
N CYS A 413 12.58 9.95 22.49
CA CYS A 413 12.51 10.88 23.63
C CYS A 413 13.70 11.83 23.63
N ARG A 414 14.90 11.25 23.50
CA ARG A 414 16.20 11.93 23.49
C ARG A 414 16.28 12.89 22.30
N HIS A 415 15.82 12.48 21.12
CA HIS A 415 15.68 13.35 19.96
C HIS A 415 14.71 14.51 20.21
N LEU A 416 13.58 14.28 20.88
CA LEU A 416 12.57 15.30 21.17
C LEU A 416 12.82 16.10 22.47
N GLY A 417 13.90 15.84 23.21
CA GLY A 417 14.23 16.53 24.47
C GLY A 417 13.37 16.15 25.67
N LEU A 418 12.61 15.06 25.60
CA LEU A 418 11.61 14.67 26.60
C LEU A 418 12.20 13.70 27.65
N THR A 419 11.87 13.87 28.93
CA THR A 419 12.44 13.08 30.05
C THR A 419 11.37 12.46 30.93
N HIS A 420 10.94 11.24 30.59
CA HIS A 420 9.87 10.51 31.31
C HIS A 420 10.23 9.04 31.51
N GLU A 421 10.77 8.69 32.67
CA GLU A 421 11.00 7.29 33.03
C GLU A 421 9.72 6.59 33.49
N SER A 422 8.84 7.30 34.20
CA SER A 422 7.53 6.81 34.67
C SER A 422 6.62 6.30 33.54
N ALA A 423 6.73 6.89 32.35
CA ALA A 423 5.95 6.50 31.19
C ALA A 423 6.37 5.13 30.59
N ARG A 424 7.56 4.59 30.91
CA ARG A 424 8.00 3.27 30.41
C ARG A 424 7.10 2.12 30.83
N HIS A 425 6.61 2.15 32.06
CA HIS A 425 5.70 1.13 32.59
C HIS A 425 4.27 1.24 32.02
N ARG A 426 4.02 2.29 31.23
CA ARG A 426 2.72 2.66 30.65
C ARG A 426 2.71 2.60 29.12
N THR A 427 3.65 1.87 28.50
CA THR A 427 3.62 1.56 27.06
C THR A 427 3.97 0.13 26.71
N ILE A 428 3.35 -0.27 25.62
CA ILE A 428 3.58 -1.44 24.79
C ILE A 428 3.81 -0.96 23.35
N THR A 429 5.05 -0.73 22.93
CA THR A 429 5.34 -0.47 21.51
C THR A 429 5.50 -1.79 20.78
N ILE A 430 5.04 -1.87 19.54
CA ILE A 430 5.22 -3.03 18.67
C ILE A 430 6.19 -2.65 17.53
N PRO A 431 7.46 -3.11 17.56
CA PRO A 431 8.36 -3.02 16.41
C PRO A 431 7.92 -3.96 15.29
N ARG A 432 8.12 -3.55 14.05
CA ARG A 432 7.83 -4.37 12.87
C ARG A 432 8.84 -4.12 11.75
N VAL A 433 9.47 -5.19 11.27
CA VAL A 433 10.32 -5.19 10.08
C VAL A 433 9.52 -5.71 8.88
N MET A 434 9.63 -5.04 7.73
CA MET A 434 8.85 -5.32 6.52
C MET A 434 9.81 -5.39 5.32
N PRO A 435 10.35 -6.58 4.98
CA PRO A 435 11.55 -6.71 4.13
C PRO A 435 11.39 -6.25 2.68
N ARG A 436 10.14 -6.11 2.22
CA ARG A 436 9.79 -5.79 0.84
C ARG A 436 8.83 -4.60 0.76
N MET A 437 8.71 -3.80 1.83
CA MET A 437 7.71 -2.74 1.94
C MET A 437 7.84 -1.68 0.85
N SER A 438 9.07 -1.26 0.54
CA SER A 438 9.37 -0.36 -0.58
C SER A 438 9.88 -1.10 -1.83
N ALA A 439 9.61 -2.40 -1.97
CA ALA A 439 10.04 -3.17 -3.14
C ALA A 439 9.42 -2.65 -4.43
N ALA A 440 8.19 -2.11 -4.37
CA ALA A 440 7.56 -1.42 -5.48
C ALA A 440 8.33 -0.16 -5.95
N TYR A 441 9.28 0.37 -5.17
CA TYR A 441 10.10 1.54 -5.53
C TYR A 441 11.51 1.17 -6.00
N LEU A 442 11.87 -0.11 -6.04
CA LEU A 442 13.19 -0.55 -6.51
C LEU A 442 13.40 -0.18 -7.99
N THR A 443 14.66 0.09 -8.36
CA THR A 443 15.03 0.35 -9.75
C THR A 443 14.68 -0.83 -10.65
N ARG A 444 14.06 -0.55 -11.81
CA ARG A 444 13.57 -1.56 -12.74
C ARG A 444 13.84 -1.20 -14.20
N GLN A 445 13.81 -2.16 -15.11
CA GLN A 445 13.47 -1.91 -16.51
C GLN A 445 11.97 -2.07 -16.73
N SER A 446 11.46 -1.60 -17.88
CA SER A 446 10.08 -1.81 -18.33
C SER A 446 9.74 -3.29 -18.53
N SER A 447 10.73 -4.16 -18.71
CA SER A 447 10.56 -5.62 -18.77
C SER A 447 10.32 -6.31 -17.43
N ASP A 448 10.63 -5.66 -16.30
CA ASP A 448 10.65 -6.35 -15.01
C ASP A 448 9.25 -6.51 -14.41
N ARG A 449 8.32 -5.61 -14.77
CA ARG A 449 6.90 -5.72 -14.42
C ARG A 449 6.11 -6.18 -15.66
N PRO A 450 5.20 -7.16 -15.53
CA PRO A 450 4.31 -7.51 -16.63
C PRO A 450 3.20 -6.48 -16.83
N CYS A 451 2.62 -6.43 -18.02
CA CYS A 451 1.38 -5.67 -18.27
C CYS A 451 0.17 -6.32 -17.60
N THR A 452 -0.90 -5.55 -17.39
CA THR A 452 -2.20 -6.01 -16.85
C THR A 452 -2.84 -7.17 -17.63
N LYS A 453 -2.51 -7.33 -18.92
CA LYS A 453 -2.76 -8.55 -19.72
C LYS A 453 -1.46 -8.93 -20.46
N PRO A 454 -0.74 -10.00 -20.07
CA PRO A 454 0.48 -10.43 -20.75
C PRO A 454 0.22 -10.87 -22.19
N LYS A 455 1.12 -10.54 -23.11
CA LYS A 455 0.96 -10.89 -24.54
C LYS A 455 0.94 -12.40 -24.81
N ALA A 456 1.50 -13.20 -23.90
CA ALA A 456 1.50 -14.65 -24.01
C ALA A 456 0.16 -15.31 -23.60
N THR A 457 -0.88 -14.58 -23.17
CA THR A 457 -2.12 -15.23 -22.68
C THR A 457 -3.37 -14.40 -22.94
N SER A 458 -4.46 -15.06 -23.36
CA SER A 458 -5.72 -14.40 -23.70
C SER A 458 -6.68 -14.22 -22.52
N ASN A 459 -6.54 -15.01 -21.45
CA ASN A 459 -7.50 -15.10 -20.33
C ASN A 459 -6.84 -15.10 -18.93
N ILE A 460 -5.63 -14.54 -18.77
CA ILE A 460 -5.09 -14.16 -17.46
C ILE A 460 -4.88 -12.65 -17.39
N GLY A 461 -5.48 -12.03 -16.37
CA GLY A 461 -5.23 -10.65 -15.97
C GLY A 461 -4.30 -10.60 -14.76
N LEU A 462 -3.49 -9.55 -14.66
CA LEU A 462 -2.53 -9.35 -13.57
C LEU A 462 -2.81 -8.03 -12.87
N ILE A 463 -2.77 -8.04 -11.54
CA ILE A 463 -3.11 -6.88 -10.70
C ILE A 463 -2.11 -6.64 -9.56
N GLY A 464 -2.06 -5.41 -9.04
CA GLY A 464 -1.24 -5.02 -7.88
C GLY A 464 -0.04 -4.11 -8.20
N GLN A 465 0.69 -3.70 -7.16
CA GLN A 465 1.80 -2.72 -7.24
C GLN A 465 3.02 -3.16 -8.06
N PHE A 466 3.06 -4.43 -8.46
CA PHE A 466 4.16 -5.04 -9.24
C PHE A 466 3.80 -5.30 -10.71
N VAL A 467 2.62 -4.86 -11.15
CA VAL A 467 2.20 -4.85 -12.56
C VAL A 467 2.48 -3.46 -13.15
N ASP A 468 2.81 -3.36 -14.44
CA ASP A 468 3.13 -2.10 -15.10
C ASP A 468 1.86 -1.46 -15.71
N LEU A 469 1.59 -0.22 -15.30
CA LEU A 469 0.49 0.60 -15.80
C LEU A 469 0.90 2.09 -15.87
N PRO A 470 1.76 2.48 -16.83
CA PRO A 470 2.16 3.88 -17.00
C PRO A 470 0.99 4.74 -17.50
N PRO A 471 0.95 6.05 -17.18
CA PRO A 471 1.98 6.84 -16.49
C PRO A 471 1.85 6.86 -14.96
N TYR A 472 0.96 6.06 -14.39
CA TYR A 472 0.66 6.05 -12.96
C TYR A 472 1.83 5.53 -12.12
N THR A 473 1.86 5.86 -10.83
CA THR A 473 2.90 5.43 -9.88
C THR A 473 2.38 4.47 -8.81
N ALA A 474 3.20 3.50 -8.42
CA ALA A 474 2.84 2.45 -7.46
C ALA A 474 2.86 2.89 -5.98
N VAL A 475 3.11 4.18 -5.70
CA VAL A 475 3.15 4.75 -4.33
C VAL A 475 1.80 4.80 -3.62
N ASP A 476 0.70 4.54 -4.32
CA ASP A 476 -0.66 4.80 -3.85
C ASP A 476 -1.55 3.54 -3.93
N LEU A 477 -2.56 3.48 -3.06
CA LEU A 477 -3.50 2.34 -2.99
C LEU A 477 -4.39 2.28 -4.24
N SER A 478 -4.65 3.42 -4.88
CA SER A 478 -5.42 3.51 -6.12
C SER A 478 -4.74 2.77 -7.27
N TYR A 479 -3.42 2.63 -7.29
CA TYR A 479 -2.70 1.88 -8.33
C TYR A 479 -3.16 0.41 -8.43
N GLY A 480 -3.42 -0.24 -7.29
CA GLY A 480 -4.02 -1.58 -7.25
C GLY A 480 -5.42 -1.61 -7.89
N ILE A 481 -6.20 -0.55 -7.70
CA ILE A 481 -7.54 -0.41 -8.28
C ILE A 481 -7.45 -0.13 -9.79
N ARG A 482 -6.53 0.73 -10.25
CA ARG A 482 -6.32 0.98 -11.69
C ARG A 482 -5.84 -0.28 -12.43
N THR A 483 -4.97 -1.08 -11.81
CA THR A 483 -4.54 -2.36 -12.41
C THR A 483 -5.70 -3.36 -12.46
N ALA A 484 -6.57 -3.40 -11.45
CA ALA A 484 -7.79 -4.19 -11.46
C ALA A 484 -8.79 -3.75 -12.54
N GLU A 485 -9.02 -2.45 -12.69
CA GLU A 485 -9.88 -1.85 -13.72
C GLU A 485 -9.36 -2.21 -15.13
N ALA A 486 -8.08 -1.97 -15.37
CA ALA A 486 -7.42 -2.24 -16.64
C ALA A 486 -7.38 -3.73 -16.97
N ALA A 487 -7.15 -4.62 -16.00
CA ALA A 487 -7.16 -6.06 -16.20
C ALA A 487 -8.56 -6.58 -16.55
N VAL A 488 -9.61 -6.18 -15.82
CA VAL A 488 -11.01 -6.58 -16.11
C VAL A 488 -11.45 -6.06 -17.49
N SER A 489 -11.19 -4.77 -17.78
CA SER A 489 -11.48 -4.16 -19.08
C SER A 489 -10.80 -4.88 -20.25
N GLN A 490 -9.53 -5.28 -20.10
CA GLN A 490 -8.77 -5.99 -21.13
C GLN A 490 -9.09 -7.48 -21.24
N LEU A 491 -9.62 -8.11 -20.20
CA LEU A 491 -10.04 -9.52 -20.23
C LEU A 491 -11.39 -9.71 -20.92
N LEU A 492 -12.34 -8.83 -20.63
CA LEU A 492 -13.76 -8.99 -21.00
C LEU A 492 -14.24 -7.84 -21.92
N ASP A 493 -13.33 -7.25 -22.70
CA ASP A 493 -13.53 -6.15 -23.67
C ASP A 493 -14.49 -5.04 -23.19
N SER A 494 -14.35 -4.67 -21.91
CA SER A 494 -15.35 -3.88 -21.18
C SER A 494 -15.03 -2.40 -21.25
N ALA A 495 -16.04 -1.59 -21.60
CA ALA A 495 -15.94 -0.13 -21.73
C ALA A 495 -15.91 0.59 -20.37
N ILE A 496 -14.94 0.24 -19.50
CA ILE A 496 -14.70 0.95 -18.24
C ILE A 496 -13.92 2.24 -18.57
N SER A 497 -14.49 3.38 -18.19
CA SER A 497 -14.01 4.70 -18.58
C SER A 497 -13.17 5.36 -17.48
N ASP A 498 -11.87 5.07 -17.46
CA ASP A 498 -10.87 5.84 -16.69
C ASP A 498 -10.90 7.33 -17.16
N PRO A 499 -11.39 8.27 -16.32
CA PRO A 499 -11.52 9.67 -16.72
C PRO A 499 -10.18 10.42 -16.70
N GLU A 500 -9.21 9.96 -15.90
CA GLU A 500 -7.88 10.57 -15.81
C GLU A 500 -7.01 10.19 -17.02
N ARG A 501 -7.24 9.02 -17.62
CA ARG A 501 -6.57 8.60 -18.87
C ARG A 501 -6.71 9.64 -19.98
N LYS A 502 -7.88 10.29 -20.10
CA LYS A 502 -8.10 11.39 -21.06
C LYS A 502 -7.24 12.62 -20.75
N VAL A 503 -7.04 12.94 -19.47
CA VAL A 503 -6.20 14.06 -19.01
C VAL A 503 -4.72 13.79 -19.29
N PHE A 504 -4.26 12.54 -19.13
CA PHE A 504 -2.85 12.18 -19.37
C PHE A 504 -2.49 11.93 -20.85
N PHE A 505 -3.44 11.49 -21.68
CA PHE A 505 -3.18 11.12 -23.08
C PHE A 505 -3.81 12.02 -24.16
N GLY A 506 -4.71 12.95 -23.80
CA GLY A 506 -5.17 14.02 -24.68
C GLY A 506 -6.03 13.56 -25.86
N THR A 507 -7.22 13.02 -25.53
CA THR A 507 -8.28 12.62 -26.47
C THR A 507 -9.64 13.19 -26.06
#